data_AF-X1K327-F1
#
_entry.id   AF-X1K327-F1
#
_cell.length_a   1.000
_cell.length_b   1.000
_cell.length_c   1.000
_cell.angle_alpha   90.00
_cell.angle_beta   90.00
_cell.angle_gamma   90.00
#
_symmetry.space_group_name_H-M   'P 1'
#
loop_
_entity.id
_entity.type
_entity.pdbx_description
1 polymer ?
#
loop_
_entity_poly.entity_id
_entity_poly.type
_entity_poly.pdbx_seq_one_letter_code
_entity_poly.pdbx_strand_id
1 'polypeptide(L)'
;PRVLGPIRPYHCHVAGVTLTVKGLAWQQQDTAVATCATVALWEMLHSAAFDEYHAITTTAAITKSAHKSISFGRRMFPSSGLPIYQIMEAVKEHNLAPVPLDGNVKNSNGVVVGFTAKRFASTFANLVRSKYAVLIIGELVDLGSHAVVGIGYRQRETPIEENPTLQDSNTKYLYIHDDNLGPNVRFEIGTTKKPINGNCRRKSEEIVILRPSPPADSKDTASNGGSLLNNYEFVPRHMIVAVHNELRTSPD
;
A
#
# COMPACT_ATOMS: atom_id res chain seq x y z
N PRO A 1 -1.20 -16.06 9.19
CA PRO A 1 -1.25 -14.74 8.51
C PRO A 1 -2.58 -14.66 7.76
N ARG A 2 -3.26 -13.51 7.77
CA ARG A 2 -4.40 -13.26 6.90
C ARG A 2 -3.88 -12.52 5.67
N VAL A 3 -3.90 -13.20 4.54
CA VAL A 3 -3.56 -12.64 3.24
C VAL A 3 -4.86 -12.44 2.48
N LEU A 4 -4.85 -11.51 1.54
CA LEU A 4 -5.90 -11.33 0.56
C LEU A 4 -6.37 -12.67 -0.02
N GLY A 5 -7.69 -12.83 -0.07
CA GLY A 5 -8.36 -14.00 -0.66
C GLY A 5 -8.48 -13.98 -2.20
N PRO A 6 -8.44 -12.82 -2.90
CA PRO A 6 -8.29 -12.81 -4.35
C PRO A 6 -6.90 -13.34 -4.71
N ILE A 7 -6.85 -14.61 -5.07
CA ILE A 7 -5.63 -15.34 -5.44
C ILE A 7 -5.87 -15.90 -6.83
N ARG A 8 -5.11 -15.43 -7.82
CA ARG A 8 -5.23 -15.88 -9.22
C ARG A 8 -4.17 -16.94 -9.54
N PRO A 9 -4.49 -17.98 -10.32
CA PRO A 9 -3.48 -18.85 -10.89
C PRO A 9 -2.76 -18.14 -12.04
N TYR A 10 -1.44 -18.03 -11.95
CA TYR A 10 -0.56 -17.58 -13.02
C TYR A 10 0.21 -18.77 -13.55
N HIS A 11 0.21 -18.94 -14.87
CA HIS A 11 0.91 -20.03 -15.54
C HIS A 11 2.16 -19.48 -16.23
N CYS A 12 3.29 -20.16 -16.07
CA CYS A 12 4.48 -19.90 -16.87
C CYS A 12 5.07 -21.22 -17.39
N HIS A 13 5.69 -21.17 -18.56
CA HIS A 13 6.31 -22.34 -19.19
C HIS A 13 7.82 -22.18 -19.14
N VAL A 14 8.50 -23.01 -18.36
CA VAL A 14 9.96 -23.02 -18.23
C VAL A 14 10.48 -24.33 -18.79
N ALA A 15 11.24 -24.28 -19.89
CA ALA A 15 11.75 -25.47 -20.59
C ALA A 15 10.66 -26.53 -20.91
N GLY A 16 9.46 -26.07 -21.30
CA GLY A 16 8.32 -26.94 -21.61
C GLY A 16 7.54 -27.46 -20.39
N VAL A 17 7.98 -27.14 -19.17
CA VAL A 17 7.25 -27.46 -17.93
C VAL A 17 6.34 -26.30 -17.56
N THR A 18 5.04 -26.57 -17.40
CA THR A 18 4.08 -25.58 -16.91
C THR A 18 4.16 -25.47 -15.39
N LEU A 19 4.61 -24.33 -14.90
CA LEU A 19 4.55 -23.97 -13.48
C LEU A 19 3.30 -23.12 -13.24
N THR A 20 2.65 -23.33 -12.10
CA THR A 20 1.48 -22.55 -11.70
C THR A 20 1.69 -21.94 -10.33
N VAL A 21 1.59 -20.62 -10.25
CA VAL A 21 1.70 -19.86 -9.00
C VAL A 21 0.34 -19.28 -8.66
N LYS A 22 -0.16 -19.55 -7.46
CA LYS A 22 -1.38 -18.93 -6.93
C LYS A 22 -0.97 -17.74 -6.07
N GLY A 23 -1.28 -16.52 -6.50
CA GLY A 23 -0.91 -15.32 -5.76
C GLY A 23 -1.57 -14.05 -6.28
N LEU A 24 -1.04 -12.91 -5.84
CA LEU A 24 -1.21 -11.62 -6.49
C LEU A 24 0.06 -11.35 -7.31
N ALA A 25 -0.10 -10.84 -8.53
CA ALA A 25 1.04 -10.45 -9.35
C ALA A 25 1.82 -9.30 -8.69
N TRP A 26 3.13 -9.34 -8.87
CA TRP A 26 4.06 -8.30 -8.46
C TRP A 26 4.99 -7.99 -9.62
N GLN A 27 5.42 -6.74 -9.73
CA GLN A 27 6.45 -6.35 -10.68
C GLN A 27 7.37 -5.32 -10.05
N GLN A 28 8.64 -5.36 -10.42
CA GLN A 28 9.57 -4.28 -10.12
C GLN A 28 9.28 -3.07 -11.02
N GLN A 29 9.52 -1.86 -10.51
CA GLN A 29 9.43 -0.64 -11.33
C GLN A 29 10.35 -0.72 -12.55
N ASP A 30 9.78 -0.46 -13.72
CA ASP A 30 10.51 -0.11 -14.93
C ASP A 30 10.59 1.42 -15.02
N THR A 31 11.79 1.97 -14.78
CA THR A 31 12.06 3.41 -14.78
C THR A 31 11.75 4.10 -16.11
N ALA A 32 11.62 3.36 -17.22
CA ALA A 32 11.26 3.93 -18.51
C ALA A 32 9.74 4.15 -18.71
N VAL A 33 8.88 3.41 -17.99
CA VAL A 33 7.44 3.32 -18.29
C VAL A 33 6.55 3.61 -17.07
N ALA A 34 7.03 3.33 -15.86
CA ALA A 34 6.23 3.37 -14.64
C ALA A 34 7.00 4.00 -13.47
N THR A 35 6.27 4.67 -12.59
CA THR A 35 6.75 5.07 -11.26
C THR A 35 6.19 4.10 -10.21
N CYS A 36 6.73 4.09 -9.00
CA CYS A 36 6.24 3.27 -7.88
C CYS A 36 4.71 3.31 -7.73
N ALA A 37 4.10 4.49 -7.90
CA ALA A 37 2.64 4.65 -7.85
C ALA A 37 1.90 3.92 -8.97
N THR A 38 2.44 3.86 -10.19
CA THR A 38 1.85 3.09 -11.29
C THR A 38 1.92 1.60 -11.02
N VAL A 39 3.06 1.11 -10.53
CA VAL A 39 3.26 -0.31 -10.18
C VAL A 39 2.32 -0.73 -9.06
N ALA A 40 2.29 0.05 -7.97
CA ALA A 40 1.42 -0.24 -6.84
C ALA A 40 -0.07 -0.16 -7.23
N LEU A 41 -0.45 0.80 -8.08
CA LEU A 41 -1.81 0.85 -8.62
C LEU A 41 -2.12 -0.38 -9.49
N TRP A 42 -1.18 -0.82 -10.33
CA TRP A 42 -1.33 -2.02 -11.15
C TRP A 42 -1.56 -3.27 -10.30
N GLU A 43 -0.78 -3.47 -9.25
CA GLU A 43 -0.94 -4.59 -8.31
C GLU A 43 -2.30 -4.56 -7.60
N MET A 44 -2.73 -3.37 -7.15
CA MET A 44 -4.05 -3.18 -6.54
C MET A 44 -5.18 -3.53 -7.53
N LEU A 45 -5.11 -3.08 -8.78
CA LEU A 45 -6.10 -3.37 -9.82
C LEU A 45 -6.09 -4.85 -10.20
N HIS A 46 -4.92 -5.50 -10.18
CA HIS A 46 -4.80 -6.95 -10.33
C HIS A 46 -5.55 -7.72 -9.25
N SER A 47 -5.66 -7.16 -8.04
CA SER A 47 -6.43 -7.73 -6.94
C SER A 47 -7.93 -7.46 -7.07
N ALA A 48 -8.35 -6.44 -7.84
CA ALA A 48 -9.75 -6.07 -8.01
C ALA A 48 -10.39 -6.69 -9.28
N ALA A 49 -9.57 -6.98 -10.30
CA ALA A 49 -10.02 -7.57 -11.56
C ALA A 49 -10.28 -9.08 -11.43
N PHE A 50 -11.33 -9.48 -10.70
CA PHE A 50 -11.74 -10.89 -10.53
C PHE A 50 -13.02 -11.26 -11.30
N ASP A 51 -13.71 -10.29 -11.88
CA ASP A 51 -14.90 -10.53 -12.69
C ASP A 51 -14.56 -10.62 -14.19
N GLU A 52 -15.52 -11.07 -15.00
CA GLU A 52 -15.39 -11.17 -16.45
C GLU A 52 -15.33 -9.81 -17.16
N TYR A 53 -15.59 -8.72 -16.42
CA TYR A 53 -15.73 -7.37 -16.95
C TYR A 53 -14.45 -6.54 -16.84
N HIS A 54 -13.52 -6.90 -15.95
CA HIS A 54 -12.26 -6.22 -15.75
C HIS A 54 -11.08 -7.02 -16.34
N ALA A 55 -10.57 -6.54 -17.48
CA ALA A 55 -9.31 -7.03 -18.01
C ALA A 55 -8.12 -6.52 -17.15
N ILE A 56 -7.08 -7.33 -17.06
CA ILE A 56 -5.80 -6.93 -16.47
C ILE A 56 -5.23 -5.79 -17.32
N THR A 57 -5.15 -4.60 -16.73
CA THR A 57 -4.58 -3.42 -17.38
C THR A 57 -3.05 -3.50 -17.45
N THR A 58 -2.44 -2.84 -18.42
CA THR A 58 -0.98 -2.70 -18.49
C THR A 58 -0.54 -1.46 -17.71
N THR A 59 0.70 -1.44 -17.23
CA THR A 59 1.28 -0.25 -16.59
C THR A 59 1.26 0.98 -17.51
N ALA A 60 1.49 0.78 -18.81
CA ALA A 60 1.38 1.84 -19.80
C ALA A 60 -0.05 2.39 -19.93
N ALA A 61 -1.07 1.51 -19.89
CA ALA A 61 -2.47 1.92 -19.91
C ALA A 61 -2.86 2.69 -18.64
N ILE A 62 -2.38 2.26 -17.47
CA ILE A 62 -2.56 3.00 -16.20
C ILE A 62 -1.88 4.38 -16.27
N THR A 63 -0.63 4.46 -16.73
CA THR A 63 0.06 5.75 -16.86
C THR A 63 -0.72 6.68 -17.78
N LYS A 64 -1.25 6.16 -18.90
CA LYS A 64 -2.09 6.92 -19.82
C LYS A 64 -3.41 7.38 -19.19
N SER A 65 -4.11 6.52 -18.45
CA SER A 65 -5.36 6.90 -17.77
C SER A 65 -5.12 7.94 -16.66
N ALA A 66 -4.04 7.80 -15.89
CA ALA A 66 -3.63 8.74 -14.86
C ALA A 66 -3.31 10.15 -15.40
N HIS A 67 -2.94 10.28 -16.68
CA HIS A 67 -2.62 11.55 -17.32
C HIS A 67 -3.76 12.09 -18.21
N LYS A 68 -4.90 11.40 -18.29
CA LYS A 68 -6.00 11.72 -19.22
C LYS A 68 -6.60 13.12 -18.96
N SER A 69 -6.76 13.52 -17.70
CA SER A 69 -7.23 14.87 -17.33
C SER A 69 -6.19 15.98 -17.48
N ILE A 70 -4.90 15.66 -17.70
CA ILE A 70 -3.86 16.67 -17.90
C ILE A 70 -3.93 17.18 -19.33
N SER A 71 -4.96 17.98 -19.61
CA SER A 71 -5.06 18.75 -20.84
C SER A 71 -4.03 19.89 -20.81
N PHE A 72 -3.30 20.03 -21.93
CA PHE A 72 -2.31 21.06 -22.28
C PHE A 72 -0.85 20.88 -21.80
N GLY A 73 -0.02 20.34 -22.72
CA GLY A 73 1.39 20.76 -22.89
C GLY A 73 2.46 20.10 -22.02
N ARG A 74 2.11 19.17 -21.12
CA ARG A 74 3.09 18.42 -20.31
C ARG A 74 3.35 17.03 -20.90
N ARG A 75 4.56 16.48 -20.70
CA ARG A 75 4.90 15.10 -21.14
C ARG A 75 3.93 14.10 -20.51
N MET A 76 3.41 13.17 -21.32
CA MET A 76 2.53 12.07 -20.88
C MET A 76 3.20 11.07 -19.94
N PHE A 77 4.53 11.00 -19.94
CA PHE A 77 5.31 10.16 -19.03
C PHE A 77 6.01 11.08 -18.02
N PRO A 78 5.67 10.98 -16.73
CA PRO A 78 6.16 11.93 -15.75
C PRO A 78 7.58 11.58 -15.29
N SER A 79 8.37 12.60 -14.94
CA SER A 79 9.67 12.44 -14.25
C SER A 79 9.54 12.51 -12.72
N SER A 80 8.32 12.69 -12.21
CA SER A 80 7.94 12.82 -10.79
C SER A 80 6.72 11.93 -10.52
N GLY A 81 6.61 11.29 -9.34
CA GLY A 81 5.53 10.34 -9.04
C GLY A 81 4.09 10.87 -9.25
N LEU A 82 3.11 9.96 -9.28
CA LEU A 82 1.69 10.29 -9.49
C LEU A 82 1.05 10.92 -8.24
N PRO A 83 0.46 12.12 -8.32
CA PRO A 83 -0.37 12.66 -7.25
C PRO A 83 -1.67 11.85 -7.06
N ILE A 84 -2.23 11.93 -5.86
CA ILE A 84 -3.42 11.14 -5.43
C ILE A 84 -4.61 11.30 -6.38
N TYR A 85 -4.87 12.50 -6.91
CA TYR A 85 -6.00 12.72 -7.81
C TYR A 85 -5.87 11.94 -9.13
N GLN A 86 -4.64 11.79 -9.66
CA GLN A 86 -4.38 11.00 -10.87
C GLN A 86 -4.55 9.51 -10.61
N ILE A 87 -4.14 9.05 -9.41
CA ILE A 87 -4.37 7.67 -8.97
C ILE A 87 -5.88 7.40 -8.90
N MET A 88 -6.66 8.30 -8.28
CA MET A 88 -8.12 8.15 -8.21
C MET A 88 -8.78 8.18 -9.59
N GLU A 89 -8.33 9.04 -10.50
CA GLU A 89 -8.83 9.08 -11.87
C GLU A 89 -8.54 7.79 -12.63
N ALA A 90 -7.32 7.26 -12.51
CA ALA A 90 -6.96 5.99 -13.12
C ALA A 90 -7.83 4.83 -12.60
N VAL A 91 -8.16 4.79 -11.31
CA VAL A 91 -9.12 3.81 -10.75
C VAL A 91 -10.50 3.95 -11.40
N LYS A 92 -11.01 5.18 -11.55
CA LYS A 92 -12.31 5.44 -12.19
C LYS A 92 -12.36 5.04 -13.65
N GLU A 93 -11.29 5.32 -14.41
CA GLU A 93 -11.15 4.91 -15.81
C GLU A 93 -11.15 3.38 -16.00
N HIS A 94 -10.86 2.64 -14.93
CA HIS A 94 -10.97 1.19 -14.88
C HIS A 94 -12.31 0.70 -14.30
N ASN A 95 -13.37 1.52 -14.32
CA ASN A 95 -14.72 1.18 -13.85
C ASN A 95 -14.81 0.74 -12.38
N LEU A 96 -13.91 1.24 -11.55
CA LEU A 96 -13.92 1.05 -10.11
C LEU A 96 -14.10 2.39 -9.38
N ALA A 97 -14.63 2.35 -8.17
CA ALA A 97 -14.72 3.51 -7.30
C ALA A 97 -13.49 3.57 -6.38
N PRO A 98 -12.68 4.64 -6.42
CA PRO A 98 -11.61 4.83 -5.44
C PRO A 98 -12.17 5.27 -4.09
N VAL A 99 -11.73 4.62 -3.01
CA VAL A 99 -12.04 5.02 -1.63
C VAL A 99 -10.77 5.52 -0.96
N PRO A 100 -10.52 6.85 -0.93
CA PRO A 100 -9.38 7.42 -0.23
C PRO A 100 -9.63 7.48 1.28
N LEU A 101 -8.62 7.10 2.05
CA LEU A 101 -8.63 7.12 3.51
C LEU A 101 -7.39 7.85 3.99
N ASP A 102 -7.59 9.00 4.61
CA ASP A 102 -6.51 9.85 5.09
C ASP A 102 -6.06 9.51 6.51
N GLY A 103 -4.79 9.78 6.78
CA GLY A 103 -4.22 9.84 8.12
C GLY A 103 -4.97 10.82 9.03
N ASN A 104 -5.11 10.46 10.30
CA ASN A 104 -5.80 11.28 11.30
C ASN A 104 -4.91 12.29 12.01
N VAL A 105 -3.60 12.25 11.79
CA VAL A 105 -2.65 13.21 12.38
C VAL A 105 -2.35 14.27 11.33
N LYS A 106 -2.57 15.53 11.69
CA LYS A 106 -2.36 16.70 10.83
C LYS A 106 -1.37 17.67 11.48
N ASN A 107 -0.58 18.36 10.65
CA ASN A 107 0.26 19.45 11.15
C ASN A 107 -0.56 20.72 11.44
N SER A 108 0.11 21.77 11.94
CA SER A 108 -0.52 23.08 12.20
C SER A 108 -1.24 23.69 11.00
N ASN A 109 -0.82 23.34 9.78
CA ASN A 109 -1.38 23.86 8.53
C ASN A 109 -2.52 22.99 7.99
N GLY A 110 -2.98 22.00 8.77
CA GLY A 110 -4.04 21.08 8.37
C GLY A 110 -3.62 19.98 7.39
N VAL A 111 -2.32 19.88 7.06
CA VAL A 111 -1.79 18.86 6.15
C VAL A 111 -1.64 17.53 6.88
N VAL A 112 -2.10 16.45 6.26
CA VAL A 112 -1.97 15.09 6.79
C VAL A 112 -0.50 14.69 6.86
N VAL A 113 -0.04 14.33 8.06
CA VAL A 113 1.35 13.90 8.31
C VAL A 113 1.47 12.41 8.60
N GLY A 114 0.36 11.73 8.92
CA GLY A 114 0.33 10.29 9.08
C GLY A 114 -0.91 9.77 9.82
N PHE A 115 -0.87 8.49 10.17
CA PHE A 115 -1.89 7.83 10.98
C PHE A 115 -1.40 7.60 12.41
N THR A 116 -2.32 7.55 13.36
CA THR A 116 -2.08 6.85 14.64
C THR A 116 -2.03 5.34 14.41
N ALA A 117 -1.26 4.61 15.23
CA ALA A 117 -1.11 3.15 15.12
C ALA A 117 -2.45 2.41 15.14
N LYS A 118 -3.32 2.75 16.09
CA LYS A 118 -4.65 2.15 16.22
C LYS A 118 -5.51 2.34 14.96
N ARG A 119 -5.57 3.55 14.40
CA ARG A 119 -6.35 3.83 13.19
C ARG A 119 -5.77 3.12 11.97
N PHE A 120 -4.46 3.18 11.77
CA PHE A 120 -3.80 2.51 10.65
C PHE A 120 -4.05 1.00 10.69
N ALA A 121 -3.72 0.36 11.82
CA ALA A 121 -3.82 -1.09 12.00
C ALA A 121 -5.26 -1.60 11.79
N SER A 122 -6.24 -0.93 12.43
CA SER A 122 -7.66 -1.32 12.30
C SER A 122 -8.19 -1.12 10.89
N THR A 123 -7.91 0.03 10.27
CA THR A 123 -8.36 0.33 8.90
C THR A 123 -7.76 -0.66 7.91
N PHE A 124 -6.44 -0.86 7.97
CA PHE A 124 -5.72 -1.78 7.08
C PHE A 124 -6.24 -3.21 7.19
N ALA A 125 -6.32 -3.75 8.41
CA ALA A 125 -6.79 -5.12 8.64
C ALA A 125 -8.25 -5.31 8.20
N ASN A 126 -9.11 -4.31 8.40
CA ASN A 126 -10.50 -4.35 7.91
C ASN A 126 -10.56 -4.42 6.38
N LEU A 127 -9.79 -3.58 5.67
CA LEU A 127 -9.76 -3.59 4.21
C LEU A 127 -9.27 -4.93 3.65
N VAL A 128 -8.19 -5.47 4.22
CA VAL A 128 -7.66 -6.78 3.83
C VAL A 128 -8.65 -7.91 4.13
N ARG A 129 -9.38 -7.85 5.26
CA ARG A 129 -10.46 -8.81 5.54
C ARG A 129 -11.59 -8.74 4.53
N SER A 130 -11.94 -7.52 4.12
CA SER A 130 -12.89 -7.23 3.05
C SER A 130 -12.34 -7.53 1.64
N LYS A 131 -11.17 -8.17 1.55
CA LYS A 131 -10.56 -8.66 0.31
C LYS A 131 -10.06 -7.57 -0.64
N TYR A 132 -9.79 -6.37 -0.11
CA TYR A 132 -9.19 -5.28 -0.89
C TYR A 132 -7.69 -5.17 -0.68
N ALA A 133 -6.93 -5.23 -1.78
CA ALA A 133 -5.55 -4.75 -1.79
C ALA A 133 -5.52 -3.26 -1.47
N VAL A 134 -4.62 -2.87 -0.58
CA VAL A 134 -4.56 -1.50 -0.06
C VAL A 134 -3.35 -0.82 -0.66
N LEU A 135 -3.59 0.16 -1.54
CA LEU A 135 -2.55 1.07 -1.99
C LEU A 135 -2.21 2.03 -0.85
N ILE A 136 -0.99 1.99 -0.35
CA ILE A 136 -0.51 2.82 0.74
C ILE A 136 0.45 3.85 0.15
N ILE A 137 0.13 5.13 0.35
CA ILE A 137 0.93 6.25 -0.13
C ILE A 137 1.51 6.98 1.08
N GLY A 138 2.81 7.26 1.02
CA GLY A 138 3.51 7.84 2.14
C GLY A 138 4.86 8.41 1.73
N GLU A 139 5.75 8.45 2.70
CA GLU A 139 7.10 8.99 2.56
C GLU A 139 8.09 7.98 3.12
N LEU A 140 9.09 7.62 2.31
CA LEU A 140 10.30 6.99 2.80
C LEU A 140 11.17 8.06 3.45
N VAL A 141 11.61 7.81 4.67
CA VAL A 141 12.56 8.68 5.37
C VAL A 141 13.79 8.84 4.49
N ASP A 142 14.21 10.08 4.28
CA ASP A 142 15.35 10.52 3.45
C ASP A 142 15.24 10.30 1.92
N LEU A 143 14.24 9.56 1.42
CA LEU A 143 14.08 9.25 -0.01
C LEU A 143 12.85 9.93 -0.65
N GLY A 144 11.90 10.41 0.15
CA GLY A 144 10.73 11.16 -0.32
C GLY A 144 9.49 10.28 -0.57
N SER A 145 8.59 10.73 -1.43
CA SER A 145 7.28 10.09 -1.64
C SER A 145 7.42 8.66 -2.19
N HIS A 146 6.65 7.73 -1.63
CA HIS A 146 6.62 6.33 -2.06
C HIS A 146 5.21 5.74 -2.03
N ALA A 147 4.96 4.75 -2.87
CA ALA A 147 3.69 4.06 -2.97
C ALA A 147 3.90 2.54 -3.03
N VAL A 148 3.17 1.82 -2.20
CA VAL A 148 3.31 0.36 -2.01
C VAL A 148 1.95 -0.29 -1.86
N VAL A 149 1.86 -1.62 -2.01
CA VAL A 149 0.58 -2.34 -1.83
C VAL A 149 0.63 -3.28 -0.65
N GLY A 150 -0.24 -3.05 0.32
CA GLY A 150 -0.45 -4.00 1.40
C GLY A 150 -1.48 -5.06 1.04
N ILE A 151 -1.10 -6.32 1.23
CA ILE A 151 -1.85 -7.51 0.80
C ILE A 151 -2.16 -8.50 1.91
N GLY A 152 -1.70 -8.23 3.12
CA GLY A 152 -1.86 -9.16 4.21
C GLY A 152 -1.42 -8.58 5.53
N TYR A 153 -1.83 -9.23 6.60
CA TYR A 153 -1.33 -8.95 7.94
C TYR A 153 -1.26 -10.20 8.80
N ARG A 154 -0.46 -10.16 9.85
CA ARG A 154 -0.43 -11.20 10.88
C ARG A 154 -1.30 -10.74 12.04
N GLN A 155 -2.47 -11.37 12.15
CA GLN A 155 -3.33 -11.23 13.33
C GLN A 155 -2.58 -11.74 14.57
N ARG A 156 -2.63 -10.95 15.65
CA ARG A 156 -2.16 -11.35 16.97
C ARG A 156 -3.31 -11.99 17.75
N GLU A 157 -3.00 -12.88 18.68
CA GLU A 157 -3.95 -13.28 19.71
C GLU A 157 -4.47 -12.04 20.43
N THR A 158 -5.78 -11.98 20.62
CA THR A 158 -6.44 -10.85 21.27
C THR A 158 -6.18 -10.97 22.77
N PRO A 159 -5.49 -10.00 23.40
CA PRO A 159 -5.40 -10.00 24.85
C PRO A 159 -6.81 -9.93 25.43
N ILE A 160 -7.07 -10.66 26.51
CA ILE A 160 -8.31 -10.49 27.28
C ILE A 160 -8.18 -9.14 27.99
N GLU A 161 -8.76 -8.10 27.40
CA GLU A 161 -8.82 -6.76 28.00
C GLU A 161 -10.17 -6.56 28.69
N GLU A 162 -10.18 -5.84 29.82
CA GLU A 162 -11.40 -5.52 30.58
C GLU A 162 -12.37 -4.63 29.78
N ASN A 163 -11.86 -3.88 28.80
CA ASN A 163 -12.65 -3.00 27.94
C ASN A 163 -12.70 -3.52 26.49
N PRO A 164 -13.85 -3.42 25.80
CA PRO A 164 -13.95 -3.84 24.41
C PRO A 164 -13.06 -2.97 23.53
N THR A 165 -12.04 -3.59 22.94
CA THR A 165 -11.17 -2.98 21.92
C THR A 165 -11.37 -3.62 20.56
N LEU A 166 -11.11 -2.86 19.49
CA LEU A 166 -11.14 -3.41 18.14
C LEU A 166 -10.00 -4.41 18.03
N GLN A 167 -10.31 -5.70 17.83
CA GLN A 167 -9.31 -6.77 17.68
C GLN A 167 -8.15 -6.40 16.73
N ASP A 168 -8.45 -5.62 15.70
CA ASP A 168 -7.54 -5.25 14.64
C ASP A 168 -6.55 -4.15 14.98
N SER A 169 -6.82 -3.38 16.03
CA SER A 169 -5.84 -2.40 16.51
C SER A 169 -4.55 -3.04 16.98
N ASN A 170 -4.57 -4.34 17.27
CA ASN A 170 -3.43 -5.11 17.75
C ASN A 170 -2.66 -5.79 16.60
N THR A 171 -2.98 -5.46 15.34
CA THR A 171 -2.19 -5.90 14.18
C THR A 171 -0.78 -5.35 14.30
N LYS A 172 0.21 -6.25 14.35
CA LYS A 172 1.63 -5.89 14.51
C LYS A 172 2.42 -5.94 13.20
N TYR A 173 2.12 -6.93 12.37
CA TYR A 173 2.84 -7.14 11.12
C TYR A 173 1.90 -7.09 9.93
N LEU A 174 2.39 -6.53 8.83
CA LEU A 174 1.76 -6.49 7.52
C LEU A 174 2.69 -7.09 6.46
N TYR A 175 2.10 -7.47 5.34
CA TYR A 175 2.78 -7.97 4.15
C TYR A 175 2.53 -6.97 3.04
N ILE A 176 3.62 -6.42 2.51
CA ILE A 176 3.62 -5.39 1.48
C ILE A 176 4.37 -5.91 0.24
N HIS A 177 3.83 -5.58 -0.92
CA HIS A 177 4.57 -5.52 -2.16
C HIS A 177 5.20 -4.13 -2.30
N ASP A 178 6.51 -4.11 -2.44
CA ASP A 178 7.31 -2.91 -2.61
C ASP A 178 8.22 -3.12 -3.82
N ASP A 179 8.28 -2.16 -4.72
CA ASP A 179 9.11 -2.22 -5.92
C ASP A 179 10.62 -2.12 -5.62
N ASN A 180 11.00 -1.53 -4.48
CA ASN A 180 12.40 -1.45 -4.04
C ASN A 180 12.87 -2.71 -3.29
N LEU A 181 11.97 -3.35 -2.53
CA LEU A 181 12.33 -4.48 -1.65
C LEU A 181 11.89 -5.84 -2.19
N GLY A 182 10.81 -5.89 -2.98
CA GLY A 182 10.24 -7.11 -3.51
C GLY A 182 8.81 -7.42 -3.06
N PRO A 183 8.30 -8.59 -3.45
CA PRO A 183 6.96 -9.04 -3.07
C PRO A 183 6.89 -9.59 -1.64
N ASN A 184 5.70 -9.49 -1.03
CA ASN A 184 5.38 -10.13 0.27
C ASN A 184 6.33 -9.80 1.43
N VAL A 185 6.96 -8.62 1.40
CA VAL A 185 7.90 -8.18 2.43
C VAL A 185 7.14 -7.95 3.73
N ARG A 186 7.65 -8.53 4.83
CA ARG A 186 7.04 -8.39 6.15
C ARG A 186 7.49 -7.08 6.79
N PHE A 187 6.53 -6.22 7.09
CA PHE A 187 6.73 -4.97 7.80
C PHE A 187 6.14 -5.04 9.21
N GLU A 188 6.81 -4.39 10.16
CA GLU A 188 6.34 -4.16 11.52
C GLU A 188 5.75 -2.75 11.65
N ILE A 189 4.60 -2.64 12.32
CA ILE A 189 3.99 -1.35 12.67
C ILE A 189 4.68 -0.85 13.94
N GLY A 190 5.50 0.19 13.79
CA GLY A 190 6.05 0.97 14.89
C GLY A 190 5.40 2.35 14.99
N THR A 191 5.87 3.13 15.96
CA THR A 191 5.54 4.55 16.08
C THR A 191 6.80 5.41 16.04
N THR A 192 6.66 6.63 15.56
CA THR A 192 7.67 7.68 15.64
C THR A 192 7.01 9.01 16.00
N LYS A 193 7.76 9.92 16.61
CA LYS A 193 7.26 11.25 16.99
C LYS A 193 7.57 12.24 15.88
N LYS A 194 6.54 12.84 15.28
CA LYS A 194 6.72 13.89 14.26
C LYS A 194 6.36 15.26 14.87
N PRO A 195 7.22 16.29 14.71
CA PRO A 195 6.90 17.63 15.15
C PRO A 195 5.73 18.20 14.33
N ILE A 196 4.72 18.75 15.02
CA ILE A 196 3.52 19.30 14.39
C ILE A 196 3.67 20.80 14.09
N ASN A 197 4.58 21.49 14.79
CA ASN A 197 4.74 22.95 14.72
C ASN A 197 6.06 23.36 14.09
N GLY A 198 5.97 24.20 13.05
CA GLY A 198 7.12 24.73 12.31
C GLY A 198 7.98 25.77 13.03
N ASN A 199 7.70 26.17 14.28
CA ASN A 199 8.56 27.14 14.99
C ASN A 199 8.47 27.21 16.54
N CYS A 200 7.70 26.36 17.22
CA CYS A 200 7.64 26.39 18.69
C CYS A 200 7.73 24.99 19.29
N ARG A 201 8.77 24.77 20.10
CA ARG A 201 8.96 23.59 20.97
C ARG A 201 7.64 23.22 21.67
N ARG A 202 7.10 22.02 21.43
CA ARG A 202 6.61 21.04 22.45
C ARG A 202 5.49 20.07 22.05
N LYS A 203 4.79 20.18 20.91
CA LYS A 203 3.78 19.17 20.54
C LYS A 203 4.27 18.28 19.40
N SER A 204 4.62 17.04 19.75
CA SER A 204 4.85 15.95 18.80
C SER A 204 3.73 14.95 18.99
N GLU A 205 3.21 14.41 17.90
CA GLU A 205 2.30 13.27 17.97
C GLU A 205 3.00 12.01 17.47
N GLU A 206 2.55 10.90 18.02
CA GLU A 206 2.99 9.58 17.61
C GLU A 206 2.25 9.18 16.35
N ILE A 207 3.00 9.03 15.27
CA ILE A 207 2.52 8.55 13.98
C ILE A 207 3.09 7.18 13.69
N VAL A 208 2.43 6.44 12.81
CA VAL A 208 2.90 5.15 12.31
C VAL A 208 4.17 5.30 11.51
N ILE A 209 5.07 4.34 11.72
CA ILE A 209 6.21 4.10 10.87
C ILE A 209 6.30 2.59 10.61
N LEU A 210 6.54 2.24 9.35
CA LEU A 210 6.63 0.86 8.89
C LEU A 210 8.11 0.53 8.65
N ARG A 211 8.56 -0.58 9.23
CA ARG A 211 9.95 -1.07 9.06
C ARG A 211 9.96 -2.51 8.58
N PRO A 212 10.81 -2.89 7.62
CA PRO A 212 11.03 -4.29 7.29
C PRO A 212 11.47 -5.05 8.54
N SER A 213 10.82 -6.17 8.80
CA SER A 213 11.08 -7.02 9.95
C SER A 213 11.05 -8.44 9.43
N PRO A 214 12.12 -8.97 8.82
CA PRO A 214 12.13 -10.34 8.30
C PRO A 214 11.89 -11.36 9.42
N PRO A 215 11.25 -12.52 9.14
CA PRO A 215 11.15 -13.60 10.11
C PRO A 215 12.52 -13.97 10.67
N ALA A 216 12.58 -14.28 11.97
CA ALA A 216 13.79 -14.87 12.53
C ALA A 216 14.03 -16.19 11.78
N ASP A 217 15.19 -16.31 11.15
CA ASP A 217 15.58 -17.56 10.49
C ASP A 217 15.71 -18.66 11.55
N SER A 218 15.25 -19.88 11.24
CA SER A 218 15.42 -21.02 12.14
C SER A 218 16.88 -21.50 12.25
N LYS A 219 17.80 -20.82 11.55
CA LYS A 219 19.24 -21.05 11.59
C LYS A 219 19.90 -19.68 11.62
N ASP A 220 20.38 -19.29 12.80
CA ASP A 220 21.33 -18.21 12.96
C ASP A 220 22.54 -18.45 12.06
N THR A 221 22.54 -17.83 10.90
CA THR A 221 23.76 -17.31 10.32
C THR A 221 23.54 -15.83 10.17
N ALA A 222 24.09 -15.09 11.14
CA ALA A 222 24.36 -13.67 11.05
C ALA A 222 25.17 -13.41 9.77
N SER A 223 24.47 -13.25 8.66
CA SER A 223 24.98 -12.51 7.52
C SER A 223 24.34 -11.14 7.62
N ASN A 224 25.19 -10.12 7.66
CA ASN A 224 24.84 -8.71 7.63
C ASN A 224 23.96 -8.43 6.40
N GLY A 225 22.65 -8.66 6.55
CA GLY A 225 21.65 -8.40 5.53
C GLY A 225 21.56 -6.91 5.29
N GLY A 226 22.31 -6.45 4.28
CA GLY A 226 22.19 -5.20 3.53
C GLY A 226 21.77 -3.95 4.31
N SER A 227 22.69 -2.97 4.37
CA SER A 227 22.49 -1.56 4.77
C SER A 227 21.11 -0.95 4.40
N LEU A 228 20.52 -1.37 3.28
CA LEU A 228 19.22 -0.92 2.78
C LEU A 228 18.03 -1.27 3.70
N LEU A 229 18.00 -2.44 4.35
CA LEU A 229 16.86 -2.84 5.20
C LEU A 229 16.85 -2.10 6.53
N ASN A 230 18.03 -1.81 7.09
CA ASN A 230 18.17 -1.19 8.41
C ASN A 230 17.71 0.27 8.45
N ASN A 231 17.74 0.96 7.30
CA ASN A 231 17.32 2.36 7.17
C ASN A 231 16.01 2.53 6.41
N TYR A 232 15.32 1.43 6.08
CA TYR A 232 14.05 1.49 5.35
C TYR A 232 12.90 1.82 6.29
N GLU A 233 12.61 3.10 6.44
CA GLU A 233 11.50 3.58 7.25
C GLU A 233 10.45 4.26 6.38
N PHE A 234 9.22 3.73 6.39
CA PHE A 234 8.12 4.25 5.58
C PHE A 234 6.99 4.81 6.45
N VAL A 235 6.63 6.07 6.24
CA VAL A 235 5.57 6.77 6.97
C VAL A 235 4.32 6.87 6.10
N PRO A 236 3.28 6.06 6.35
CA PRO A 236 2.06 6.09 5.56
C PRO A 236 1.22 7.34 5.86
N ARG A 237 0.68 7.97 4.82
CA ARG A 237 -0.18 9.17 4.92
C ARG A 237 -1.58 8.96 4.38
N HIS A 238 -1.72 8.14 3.35
CA HIS A 238 -2.99 7.82 2.71
C HIS A 238 -3.08 6.32 2.43
N MET A 239 -4.30 5.79 2.50
CA MET A 239 -4.66 4.49 1.95
C MET A 239 -5.71 4.69 0.87
N ILE A 240 -5.64 3.88 -0.18
CA ILE A 240 -6.66 3.86 -1.24
C ILE A 240 -6.99 2.39 -1.50
N VAL A 241 -8.28 2.12 -1.68
CA VAL A 241 -8.76 0.85 -2.24
C VAL A 241 -9.63 1.14 -3.45
N ALA A 242 -9.64 0.22 -4.41
CA ALA A 242 -10.55 0.24 -5.54
C ALA A 242 -11.70 -0.73 -5.25
N VAL A 243 -12.93 -0.23 -5.24
CA VAL A 243 -14.14 -1.04 -4.98
C VAL A 243 -15.02 -1.09 -6.23
N HIS A 244 -15.82 -2.14 -6.40
CA HIS A 244 -16.79 -2.20 -7.49
C HIS A 244 -17.86 -1.12 -7.30
N ASN A 245 -18.24 -0.46 -8.41
CA ASN A 245 -19.26 0.61 -8.40
C ASN A 245 -20.63 0.17 -7.85
N GLU A 246 -20.91 -1.14 -7.84
CA GLU A 246 -22.17 -1.71 -7.34
C GLU A 246 -22.30 -1.70 -5.81
N LEU A 247 -21.19 -1.47 -5.08
CA LEU A 247 -21.22 -1.17 -3.65
C LEU A 247 -21.60 0.30 -3.43
N ARG A 248 -22.85 0.66 -3.78
CA ARG A 248 -23.46 1.94 -3.36
C ARG A 248 -23.63 1.93 -1.85
N THR A 249 -22.77 2.65 -1.13
CA THR A 249 -22.94 2.95 0.30
C THR A 249 -23.62 4.29 0.54
N SER A 250 -24.62 4.65 -0.27
CA SER A 250 -25.54 5.73 0.03
C SER A 250 -26.98 5.23 -0.15
N PRO A 251 -27.83 5.30 0.88
CA PRO A 251 -29.26 5.39 0.64
C PRO A 251 -29.49 6.80 0.06
N ASP A 252 -29.98 6.88 -1.17
CA ASP A 252 -30.62 8.11 -1.64
C ASP A 252 -31.84 8.41 -0.75
#